data_AF-A0A6V7HWE0-F1
#
_entry.id   AF-A0A6V7HWE0-F1
#
_cell.length_a   1.000
_cell.length_b   1.000
_cell.length_c   1.000
_cell.angle_alpha   90.00
_cell.angle_beta   90.00
_cell.angle_gamma   90.00
#
_symmetry.space_group_name_H-M   'P 1'
#
loop_
_entity.id
_entity.type
_entity.pdbx_description
1 polymer ?
#
loop_
_entity_poly.entity_id
_entity_poly.type
_entity_poly.pdbx_seq_one_letter_code
_entity_poly.pdbx_strand_id
1 'polypeptide(L)'
;FYRVIYDRENWRRIVAYLNTDNYDRIPTLNRVLILNHIRDLPHDTESDVDLIIDILSYLPRETSTIPLLVGVGVMNDLARELINTPAYEPFKTFSLNLITNTANCLGFSKQQEDDDLTEMLRQELLDLACQLGHEDCKRFATTRLLEAVRSQTHKP
;
A
#
# COMPACT_ATOMS: atom_id res chain seq x y z
N PHE A 1 -3.93 23.36 -11.80
CA PHE A 1 -4.09 22.07 -11.12
C PHE A 1 -5.29 22.18 -10.19
N TYR A 2 -6.24 21.25 -10.22
CA TYR A 2 -7.48 21.30 -9.43
C TYR A 2 -7.80 19.93 -8.82
N ARG A 3 -8.57 19.90 -7.72
CA ARG A 3 -9.10 18.68 -7.09
C ARG A 3 -10.58 18.55 -7.40
N VAL A 4 -11.05 17.31 -7.59
CA VAL A 4 -12.48 17.00 -7.74
C VAL A 4 -12.96 16.44 -6.40
N ILE A 5 -14.00 17.05 -5.83
CA ILE A 5 -14.66 16.58 -4.61
C ILE A 5 -15.99 15.98 -5.04
N TYR A 6 -16.19 14.70 -4.74
CA TYR A 6 -17.43 13.99 -5.01
C TYR A 6 -18.32 14.01 -3.77
N ASP A 7 -19.63 14.03 -3.96
CA ASP A 7 -20.57 13.72 -2.89
C ASP A 7 -20.51 12.22 -2.52
N ARG A 8 -21.12 11.86 -1.39
CA ARG A 8 -21.09 10.51 -0.84
C ARG A 8 -21.68 9.45 -1.77
N GLU A 9 -22.70 9.80 -2.55
CA GLU A 9 -23.34 8.85 -3.48
C GLU A 9 -22.41 8.55 -4.66
N ASN A 10 -21.73 9.58 -5.18
CA ASN A 10 -20.71 9.39 -6.20
C ASN A 10 -19.51 8.58 -5.69
N TRP A 11 -19.06 8.82 -4.45
CA TRP A 11 -18.00 7.99 -3.84
C TRP A 11 -18.41 6.53 -3.72
N ARG A 12 -19.64 6.23 -3.28
CA ARG A 12 -20.16 4.86 -3.23
C ARG A 12 -20.16 4.18 -4.60
N ARG A 13 -20.53 4.92 -5.65
CA ARG A 13 -20.50 4.40 -7.03
C ARG A 13 -19.07 4.12 -7.50
N ILE A 14 -18.12 4.99 -7.16
CA ILE A 14 -16.69 4.80 -7.47
C ILE A 14 -16.17 3.55 -6.76
N VAL A 15 -16.41 3.43 -5.45
CA VAL A 15 -16.04 2.25 -4.64
C VAL A 15 -16.63 0.97 -5.24
N ALA A 16 -17.93 0.97 -5.54
CA ALA A 16 -18.61 -0.19 -6.09
C ALA A 16 -17.99 -0.60 -7.43
N TYR A 17 -17.68 0.37 -8.29
CA TYR A 17 -17.08 0.10 -9.60
C TYR A 17 -15.62 -0.38 -9.51
N LEU A 18 -14.81 0.26 -8.66
CA LEU A 18 -13.41 -0.13 -8.40
C LEU A 18 -13.31 -1.57 -7.90
N ASN A 19 -14.29 -2.04 -7.15
CA ASN A 19 -14.30 -3.39 -6.61
C ASN A 19 -14.86 -4.45 -7.58
N THR A 20 -15.10 -4.10 -8.85
CA THR A 20 -15.47 -5.08 -9.90
C THR A 20 -14.25 -5.57 -10.68
N ASP A 21 -14.41 -6.65 -11.45
CA ASP A 21 -13.39 -7.13 -12.39
C ASP A 21 -13.16 -6.16 -13.58
N ASN A 22 -13.98 -5.11 -13.72
CA ASN A 22 -13.86 -4.09 -14.78
C ASN A 22 -13.26 -2.78 -14.25
N TYR A 23 -12.58 -2.80 -13.10
CA TYR A 23 -11.98 -1.61 -12.48
C TYR A 23 -11.03 -0.87 -13.42
N ASP A 24 -10.36 -1.62 -14.29
CA ASP A 24 -9.36 -1.17 -15.26
C ASP A 24 -9.95 -0.27 -16.36
N ARG A 25 -11.27 -0.29 -16.55
CA ARG A 25 -11.96 0.69 -17.41
C ARG A 25 -11.90 2.11 -16.86
N ILE A 26 -11.68 2.29 -15.56
CA ILE A 26 -11.26 3.59 -15.02
C ILE A 26 -9.78 3.75 -15.39
N PRO A 27 -9.37 4.76 -16.17
CA PRO A 27 -7.98 4.90 -16.60
C PRO A 27 -7.00 4.94 -15.43
N THR A 28 -5.79 4.38 -15.60
CA THR A 28 -4.75 4.31 -14.56
C THR A 28 -4.51 5.65 -13.87
N LEU A 29 -4.43 6.75 -14.63
CA LEU A 29 -4.25 8.10 -14.07
C LEU A 29 -5.40 8.49 -13.13
N ASN A 30 -6.65 8.13 -13.45
CA ASN A 30 -7.79 8.44 -12.59
C ASN A 30 -7.77 7.60 -11.32
N ARG A 31 -7.32 6.34 -11.39
CA ARG A 31 -7.15 5.50 -10.18
C ARG A 31 -6.06 6.06 -9.26
N VAL A 32 -4.96 6.56 -9.82
CA VAL A 32 -3.93 7.32 -9.08
C VAL A 32 -4.53 8.55 -8.41
N LEU A 33 -5.35 9.34 -9.13
CA LEU A 33 -5.98 10.53 -8.56
C LEU A 33 -6.96 10.19 -7.43
N ILE A 34 -7.72 9.10 -7.55
CA ILE A 34 -8.62 8.61 -6.50
C ILE A 34 -7.82 8.22 -5.25
N LEU A 35 -6.76 7.43 -5.41
CA LEU A 35 -5.90 7.03 -4.29
C LEU A 35 -5.20 8.23 -3.63
N ASN A 36 -4.70 9.18 -4.42
CA ASN A 36 -4.13 10.42 -3.88
C ASN A 36 -5.19 11.28 -3.17
N HIS A 37 -6.44 11.26 -3.63
CA HIS A 37 -7.50 11.99 -2.96
C HIS A 37 -7.75 11.45 -1.55
N ILE A 38 -7.87 10.12 -1.41
CA ILE A 38 -8.12 9.51 -0.11
C ILE A 38 -6.93 9.63 0.85
N ARG A 39 -5.71 9.72 0.33
CA ARG A 39 -4.51 9.99 1.12
C ARG A 39 -4.60 11.32 1.89
N ASP A 40 -5.25 12.30 1.29
CA ASP A 40 -5.39 13.65 1.83
C ASP A 40 -6.75 13.88 2.52
N LEU A 41 -7.59 12.85 2.64
CA LEU A 41 -8.86 12.98 3.35
C LEU A 41 -8.59 13.15 4.85
N PRO A 42 -9.35 14.03 5.53
CA PRO A 42 -9.29 14.11 6.98
C PRO A 42 -9.77 12.80 7.60
N HIS A 43 -9.15 12.37 8.69
CA HIS A 43 -9.58 11.21 9.47
C HIS A 43 -10.50 11.61 10.64
N ASP A 44 -11.32 12.64 10.40
CA ASP A 44 -12.13 13.29 11.45
C ASP A 44 -13.42 12.51 11.76
N THR A 45 -13.92 11.73 10.80
CA THR A 45 -15.16 10.97 10.94
C THR A 45 -14.98 9.50 10.60
N GLU A 46 -15.81 8.64 11.21
CA GLU A 46 -15.90 7.21 10.88
C GLU A 46 -16.18 7.01 9.38
N SER A 47 -17.02 7.88 8.78
CA SER A 47 -17.33 7.79 7.36
C SER A 47 -16.17 8.12 6.43
N ASP A 48 -15.19 8.93 6.87
CA ASP A 48 -14.01 9.23 6.06
C ASP A 48 -13.06 8.02 6.05
N VAL A 49 -12.89 7.38 7.22
CA VAL A 49 -12.10 6.15 7.37
C VAL A 49 -12.73 5.00 6.58
N ASP A 50 -14.05 4.82 6.68
CA ASP A 50 -14.78 3.81 5.90
C ASP A 50 -14.52 3.95 4.40
N LEU A 51 -14.57 5.19 3.88
CA LEU A 51 -14.30 5.47 2.47
C LEU A 51 -12.87 5.08 2.05
N ILE A 52 -11.88 5.37 2.90
CA ILE A 52 -10.48 5.00 2.65
C ILE A 52 -10.35 3.47 2.58
N ILE A 53 -10.92 2.74 3.54
CA ILE A 53 -10.88 1.27 3.58
C ILE A 53 -11.60 0.65 2.38
N ASP A 54 -12.77 1.16 2.04
CA ASP A 54 -13.58 0.71 0.91
C ASP A 54 -12.85 0.88 -0.44
N ILE A 55 -12.12 1.98 -0.60
CA ILE A 55 -11.29 2.21 -1.79
C ILE A 55 -10.07 1.30 -1.75
N LEU A 56 -9.30 1.22 -0.67
CA LEU A 56 -8.11 0.36 -0.61
C LEU A 56 -8.44 -1.12 -0.91
N SER A 57 -9.66 -1.56 -0.63
CA SER A 57 -10.13 -2.93 -0.89
C SER A 57 -10.01 -3.38 -2.36
N TYR A 58 -9.89 -2.47 -3.35
CA TYR A 58 -9.68 -2.85 -4.74
C TYR A 58 -8.24 -3.26 -5.06
N LEU A 59 -7.24 -2.83 -4.26
CA LEU A 59 -5.81 -3.02 -4.55
C LEU A 59 -5.38 -4.46 -4.89
N PRO A 60 -5.94 -5.54 -4.31
CA PRO A 60 -5.56 -6.90 -4.68
C PRO A 60 -5.82 -7.27 -6.14
N ARG A 61 -6.65 -6.49 -6.84
CA ARG A 61 -6.95 -6.63 -8.28
C ARG A 61 -6.07 -5.74 -9.16
N GLU A 62 -5.42 -4.74 -8.59
CA GLU A 62 -4.62 -3.76 -9.33
C GLU A 62 -3.32 -4.38 -9.84
N THR A 63 -2.97 -4.04 -11.08
CA THR A 63 -1.79 -4.56 -11.77
C THR A 63 -0.82 -3.46 -12.19
N SER A 64 -1.27 -2.19 -12.18
CA SER A 64 -0.44 -1.05 -12.54
C SER A 64 0.44 -0.62 -11.35
N THR A 65 1.74 -0.44 -11.61
CA THR A 65 2.75 -0.08 -10.60
C THR A 65 2.42 1.22 -9.86
N ILE A 66 2.00 2.27 -10.58
CA ILE A 66 1.77 3.59 -9.96
C ILE A 66 0.58 3.59 -8.99
N PRO A 67 -0.61 3.08 -9.34
CA PRO A 67 -1.69 2.92 -8.36
C PRO A 67 -1.29 2.06 -7.15
N LEU A 68 -0.58 0.94 -7.35
CA LEU A 68 -0.10 0.13 -6.23
C LEU A 68 0.83 0.94 -5.33
N LEU A 69 1.77 1.69 -5.91
CA LEU A 69 2.72 2.52 -5.17
C LEU A 69 1.98 3.55 -4.30
N VAL A 70 0.99 4.25 -4.86
CA VAL A 70 0.21 5.24 -4.11
C VAL A 70 -0.64 4.56 -3.04
N GLY A 71 -1.31 3.45 -3.36
CA GLY A 71 -2.15 2.72 -2.41
C GLY A 71 -1.38 2.13 -1.23
N VAL A 72 -0.20 1.57 -1.49
CA VAL A 72 0.73 1.11 -0.43
C VAL A 72 1.20 2.29 0.43
N GLY A 73 1.51 3.43 -0.19
CA GLY A 73 1.85 4.67 0.53
C GLY A 73 0.73 5.13 1.48
N VAL A 74 -0.53 5.09 1.05
CA VAL A 74 -1.69 5.38 1.92
C VAL A 74 -1.73 4.42 3.11
N MET A 75 -1.53 3.12 2.88
CA MET A 75 -1.51 2.13 3.96
C MET A 75 -0.35 2.35 4.93
N ASN A 76 0.83 2.76 4.45
CA ASN A 76 1.98 3.15 5.28
C ASN A 76 1.65 4.34 6.18
N ASP A 77 1.00 5.37 5.64
CA ASP A 77 0.59 6.55 6.39
C ASP A 77 -0.38 6.16 7.52
N LEU A 78 -1.43 5.40 7.20
CA LEU A 78 -2.40 4.88 8.18
C LEU A 78 -1.75 3.96 9.22
N ALA A 79 -0.83 3.08 8.82
CA ALA A 79 -0.13 2.19 9.75
C ALA A 79 0.61 2.99 10.84
N ARG A 80 1.24 4.11 10.46
CA ARG A 80 1.97 4.99 11.40
C ARG A 80 1.02 5.75 12.31
N GLU A 81 -0.09 6.24 11.78
CA GLU A 81 -1.11 6.95 12.57
C GLU A 81 -1.80 6.04 13.58
N LEU A 82 -2.09 4.81 13.20
CA LEU A 82 -2.88 3.88 14.00
C LEU A 82 -2.07 3.10 15.04
N ILE A 83 -0.73 3.09 14.99
CA ILE A 83 0.14 2.17 15.76
C ILE A 83 -0.14 2.08 17.26
N ASN A 84 -0.59 3.16 17.89
CA ASN A 84 -0.90 3.23 19.32
C ASN A 84 -2.41 3.28 19.62
N THR A 85 -3.24 2.85 18.67
CA THR A 85 -4.70 2.88 18.77
C THR A 85 -5.29 1.47 18.76
N PRO A 86 -6.49 1.25 19.30
CA PRO A 86 -7.18 -0.04 19.21
C PRO A 86 -7.46 -0.51 17.78
N ALA A 87 -7.45 0.40 16.79
CA ALA A 87 -7.71 0.10 15.39
C ALA A 87 -6.50 -0.52 14.67
N TYR A 88 -5.31 -0.54 15.27
CA TYR A 88 -4.10 -1.04 14.63
C TYR A 88 -4.18 -2.51 14.23
N GLU A 89 -4.60 -3.41 15.12
CA GLU A 89 -4.62 -4.85 14.83
C GLU A 89 -5.66 -5.23 13.74
N PRO A 90 -6.89 -4.69 13.75
CA PRO A 90 -7.80 -4.83 12.62
C PRO A 90 -7.21 -4.30 11.30
N PHE A 91 -6.62 -3.10 11.33
CA PHE A 91 -6.02 -2.49 10.14
C PHE A 91 -4.83 -3.29 9.60
N LYS A 92 -3.99 -3.81 10.49
CA LYS A 92 -2.87 -4.70 10.15
C LYS A 92 -3.34 -5.96 9.46
N THR A 93 -4.37 -6.61 10.00
CA THR A 93 -4.94 -7.82 9.39
C THR A 93 -5.50 -7.52 8.00
N PHE A 94 -6.26 -6.44 7.87
CA PHE A 94 -6.78 -5.95 6.59
C PHE A 94 -5.67 -5.69 5.58
N SER A 95 -4.67 -4.90 5.95
CA SER A 95 -3.60 -4.46 5.04
C SER A 95 -2.71 -5.62 4.59
N LEU A 96 -2.36 -6.55 5.49
CA LEU A 96 -1.59 -7.75 5.14
C LEU A 96 -2.32 -8.59 4.08
N ASN A 97 -3.64 -8.78 4.23
CA ASN A 97 -4.43 -9.48 3.23
C ASN A 97 -4.41 -8.78 1.87
N LEU A 98 -4.43 -7.44 1.84
CA LEU A 98 -4.43 -6.71 0.58
C LEU A 98 -3.08 -6.83 -0.16
N ILE A 99 -1.98 -6.76 0.57
CA ILE A 99 -0.64 -6.71 -0.04
C ILE A 99 -0.01 -8.07 -0.30
N THR A 100 -0.58 -9.17 0.22
CA THR A 100 0.00 -10.51 0.14
C THR A 100 0.30 -10.92 -1.31
N ASN A 101 -0.65 -10.71 -2.23
CA ASN A 101 -0.44 -11.05 -3.64
C ASN A 101 0.69 -10.21 -4.26
N THR A 102 0.68 -8.90 -4.03
CA THR A 102 1.71 -7.99 -4.51
C THR A 102 3.09 -8.34 -3.96
N ALA A 103 3.18 -8.68 -2.67
CA ALA A 103 4.42 -9.10 -2.02
C ALA A 103 4.96 -10.41 -2.58
N ASN A 104 4.08 -11.39 -2.83
CA ASN A 104 4.46 -12.66 -3.44
C ASN A 104 4.94 -12.51 -4.88
N CYS A 105 4.33 -11.62 -5.66
CA CYS A 105 4.72 -11.36 -7.04
C CYS A 105 6.03 -10.59 -7.14
N LEU A 106 6.19 -9.53 -6.34
CA LEU A 106 7.32 -8.59 -6.44
C LEU A 106 8.56 -9.08 -5.69
N GLY A 107 8.35 -9.81 -4.60
CA GLY A 107 9.38 -10.18 -3.65
C GLY A 107 10.02 -8.99 -2.94
N PHE A 108 10.91 -9.27 -1.99
CA PHE A 108 11.60 -8.25 -1.18
C PHE A 108 13.02 -7.91 -1.64
N SER A 109 13.54 -8.65 -2.63
CA SER A 109 14.88 -8.42 -3.17
C SER A 109 14.81 -7.67 -4.50
N LYS A 110 15.71 -6.72 -4.69
CA LYS A 110 15.91 -6.01 -5.97
C LYS A 110 16.21 -7.03 -7.08
N GLN A 111 15.52 -6.89 -8.20
CA GLN A 111 15.72 -7.64 -9.43
C GLN A 111 16.47 -6.78 -10.44
N GLN A 112 17.17 -7.42 -11.38
CA GLN A 112 17.95 -6.71 -12.39
C GLN A 112 17.09 -6.00 -13.44
N GLU A 113 15.84 -6.45 -13.60
CA GLU A 113 14.88 -5.95 -14.60
C GLU A 113 13.92 -4.88 -14.04
N ASP A 114 14.05 -4.53 -12.75
CA ASP A 114 13.19 -3.52 -12.14
C ASP A 114 13.42 -2.14 -12.76
N ASP A 115 12.34 -1.49 -13.17
CA ASP A 115 12.35 -0.06 -13.41
C ASP A 115 12.30 0.72 -12.09
N ASP A 116 12.59 2.03 -12.16
CA ASP A 116 12.64 2.91 -10.98
C ASP A 116 11.33 2.88 -10.18
N LEU A 117 10.17 2.81 -10.85
CA LEU A 117 8.86 2.79 -10.20
C LEU A 117 8.60 1.48 -9.46
N THR A 118 9.06 0.38 -10.02
CA THR A 118 8.96 -0.97 -9.45
C THR A 118 9.89 -1.10 -8.24
N GLU A 119 11.09 -0.52 -8.31
CA GLU A 119 11.98 -0.40 -7.17
C GLU A 119 11.36 0.42 -6.03
N MET A 120 10.76 1.57 -6.35
CA MET A 120 10.04 2.39 -5.37
C MET A 120 8.87 1.65 -4.73
N LEU A 121 8.05 0.96 -5.53
CA LEU A 121 6.94 0.14 -5.02
C LEU A 121 7.45 -0.95 -4.07
N ARG A 122 8.56 -1.60 -4.41
CA ARG A 122 9.14 -2.63 -3.54
C ARG A 122 9.59 -2.07 -2.20
N GLN A 123 10.19 -0.90 -2.19
CA GLN A 123 10.62 -0.24 -0.95
C GLN A 123 9.42 0.07 -0.06
N GLU A 124 8.39 0.74 -0.61
CA GLU A 124 7.16 1.04 0.13
C GLU A 124 6.45 -0.23 0.66
N LEU A 125 6.43 -1.28 -0.16
CA LEU A 125 5.83 -2.57 0.20
C LEU A 125 6.63 -3.29 1.29
N LEU A 126 7.96 -3.24 1.23
CA LEU A 126 8.84 -3.80 2.25
C LEU A 126 8.63 -3.08 3.59
N ASP A 127 8.59 -1.74 3.56
CA ASP A 127 8.38 -0.92 4.76
C ASP A 127 7.04 -1.27 5.42
N LEU A 128 5.96 -1.30 4.63
CA LEU A 128 4.63 -1.65 5.11
C LEU A 128 4.59 -3.08 5.68
N ALA A 129 5.08 -4.06 4.92
CA ALA A 129 5.05 -5.46 5.31
C ALA A 129 5.81 -5.68 6.62
N CYS A 130 6.99 -5.06 6.78
CA CYS A 130 7.78 -5.19 8.00
C CYS A 130 7.13 -4.47 9.19
N GLN A 131 6.60 -3.25 8.99
CA GLN A 131 5.87 -2.52 10.03
C GLN A 131 4.66 -3.31 10.55
N LEU A 132 3.91 -3.94 9.65
CA LEU A 132 2.76 -4.79 9.97
C LEU A 132 3.16 -6.18 10.51
N GLY A 133 4.46 -6.50 10.53
CA GLY A 133 4.97 -7.73 11.11
C GLY A 133 4.88 -8.96 10.22
N HIS A 134 4.88 -8.79 8.89
CA HIS A 134 4.91 -9.89 7.91
C HIS A 134 6.17 -10.76 8.10
N GLU A 135 5.98 -12.07 8.27
CA GLU A 135 7.07 -12.99 8.64
C GLU A 135 8.20 -13.06 7.59
N ASP A 136 7.85 -13.10 6.30
CA ASP A 136 8.87 -13.10 5.24
C ASP A 136 9.68 -11.81 5.20
N CYS A 137 9.05 -10.68 5.51
CA CYS A 137 9.73 -9.39 5.58
C CYS A 137 10.72 -9.38 6.75
N LYS A 138 10.29 -9.79 7.95
CA LYS A 138 11.16 -9.91 9.13
C LYS A 138 12.36 -10.81 8.86
N ARG A 139 12.13 -11.97 8.24
CA ARG A 139 13.19 -12.90 7.87
C ARG A 139 14.15 -12.26 6.88
N PHE A 140 13.65 -11.64 5.83
CA PHE A 140 14.46 -10.94 4.85
C PHE A 140 15.33 -9.84 5.49
N ALA A 141 14.72 -8.96 6.29
CA ALA A 141 15.40 -7.88 6.99
C ALA A 141 16.49 -8.40 7.94
N THR A 142 16.19 -9.47 8.69
CA THR A 142 17.14 -10.11 9.60
C THR A 142 18.34 -10.68 8.86
N THR A 143 18.10 -11.40 7.75
CA THR A 143 19.18 -11.96 6.91
C THR A 143 20.08 -10.85 6.38
N ARG A 144 19.50 -9.78 5.83
CA ARG A 144 20.26 -8.65 5.28
C ARG A 144 21.08 -7.92 6.34
N LEU A 145 20.53 -7.73 7.54
CA LEU A 145 21.24 -7.13 8.66
C LEU A 145 22.46 -7.96 9.06
N LEU A 146 22.30 -9.29 9.18
CA LEU A 146 23.40 -10.19 9.55
C LEU A 146 24.52 -10.23 8.49
N GLU A 147 24.17 -10.22 7.21
CA GLU A 147 25.13 -10.12 6.10
C GLU A 147 25.92 -8.80 6.18
N ALA A 148 25.23 -7.68 6.39
CA ALA A 148 25.86 -6.38 6.50
C ALA A 148 26.84 -6.32 7.69
N VAL A 149 26.44 -6.79 8.87
CA VAL A 149 27.30 -6.83 10.06
C VAL A 149 28.55 -7.68 9.82
N ARG A 150 28.40 -8.86 9.21
CA ARG A 150 29.55 -9.75 8.89
C ARG A 150 30.51 -9.14 7.87
N SER A 151 29.98 -8.41 6.88
CA SER A 151 30.82 -7.73 5.90
C SER A 151 31.65 -6.59 6.51
N GLN A 152 31.13 -5.95 7.56
CA GLN A 152 31.81 -4.86 8.28
C GLN A 152 32.91 -5.37 9.21
N THR A 153 32.77 -6.57 9.78
CA THR A 153 33.82 -7.21 10.60
C THR A 153 34.97 -7.79 9.79
N HIS A 154 34.93 -7.71 8.45
CA HIS A 154 35.99 -8.16 7.54
C HIS A 154 36.65 -7.01 6.75
N LYS A 155 36.41 -5.74 7.12
CA LYS A 155 37.22 -4.63 6.61
C LYS A 155 38.55 -4.58 7.39
N PRO A 156 39.72 -4.64 6.69
CA PRO A 156 41.04 -4.54 7.33
C PRO A 156 41.29 -3.15 7.92
#